data_AF-A0A1B6GMK6-F1
#
_entry.id   AF-A0A1B6GMK6-F1
#
_cell.length_a   1.000
_cell.length_b   1.000
_cell.length_c   1.000
_cell.angle_alpha   90.00
_cell.angle_beta   90.00
_cell.angle_gamma   90.00
#
_symmetry.space_group_name_H-M   'P 1'
#
loop_
_entity.id
_entity.type
_entity.pdbx_description
1 polymer ?
#
loop_
_entity_poly.entity_id
_entity_poly.type
_entity_poly.pdbx_seq_one_letter_code
_entity_poly.pdbx_strand_id
1 'polypeptide(L)'
;LGEYAGFFHQLLAGSAASLGVLSSAFIYAWVTPILPRLLAPDSEIPMDSEQVSWMLIMPEFGNLISALPAGILADHIGRKTMILISAPIFLIGWIFILYFK
;
A
#
# COMPACT_ATOMS: atom_id res chain seq x y z
N LEU A 1 -29.23 0.52 25.39
CA LEU A 1 -27.75 0.45 25.33
C LEU A 1 -27.23 -0.59 24.33
N GLY A 2 -27.92 -1.72 24.10
CA GLY A 2 -27.51 -2.72 23.09
C GLY A 2 -27.66 -2.30 21.62
N GLU A 3 -28.64 -1.45 21.28
CA GLU A 3 -28.89 -1.03 19.88
C GLU A 3 -27.75 -0.21 19.25
N TYR A 4 -27.08 0.64 20.04
CA TYR A 4 -25.95 1.45 19.55
C TYR A 4 -24.63 0.68 19.48
N ALA A 5 -24.53 -0.47 20.16
CA ALA A 5 -23.32 -1.28 20.14
C ALA A 5 -23.05 -1.77 18.71
N GLY A 6 -24.07 -2.22 17.97
CA GLY A 6 -23.93 -2.65 16.58
C GLY A 6 -23.41 -1.54 15.66
N PHE A 7 -23.96 -0.33 15.81
CA PHE A 7 -23.53 0.86 15.05
C PHE A 7 -22.06 1.22 15.31
N PHE A 8 -21.63 1.20 16.58
CA PHE A 8 -20.23 1.52 16.93
C PHE A 8 -19.23 0.50 16.36
N HIS A 9 -19.56 -0.80 16.40
CA HIS A 9 -18.71 -1.83 15.80
C HIS A 9 -18.61 -1.69 14.27
N GLN A 10 -19.70 -1.32 13.60
CA GLN A 10 -19.70 -1.07 12.16
C GLN A 10 -18.88 0.16 11.80
N LEU A 11 -18.99 1.25 12.57
CA LEU A 11 -18.19 2.46 12.37
C LEU A 11 -16.70 2.15 12.52
N LEU A 12 -16.31 1.45 13.59
CA LEU A 12 -14.93 1.04 13.81
C LEU A 12 -14.38 0.15 12.68
N ALA A 13 -15.16 -0.84 12.23
CA ALA A 13 -14.77 -1.72 11.14
C ALA A 13 -14.61 -0.95 9.82
N GLY A 14 -15.53 -0.02 9.54
CA GLY A 14 -15.47 0.85 8.37
C GLY A 14 -14.26 1.77 8.39
N SER A 15 -14.01 2.45 9.52
CA SER A 15 -12.84 3.31 9.68
C SER A 15 -11.53 2.53 9.56
N ALA A 16 -11.45 1.32 10.13
CA ALA A 16 -10.28 0.47 10.00
C ALA A 16 -10.02 0.05 8.55
N ALA A 17 -11.07 -0.31 7.80
CA ALA A 17 -10.95 -0.63 6.38
C ALA A 17 -10.49 0.59 5.56
N SER A 18 -11.05 1.78 5.82
CA SER A 18 -10.66 3.03 5.16
C SER A 18 -9.20 3.41 5.43
N LEU A 19 -8.70 3.19 6.65
CA LEU A 19 -7.28 3.38 6.98
C LEU A 19 -6.37 2.44 6.19
N GLY A 20 -6.81 1.19 5.96
CA GLY A 20 -6.11 0.24 5.09
C GLY A 20 -6.01 0.74 3.65
N VAL A 21 -7.11 1.26 3.10
CA VAL A 21 -7.13 1.85 1.75
C VAL A 21 -6.22 3.08 1.68
N LEU A 22 -6.29 3.98 2.66
CA LEU A 22 -5.41 5.14 2.75
C LEU A 22 -3.93 4.73 2.78
N SER A 23 -3.59 3.69 3.54
CA SER A 23 -2.23 3.15 3.63
C SER A 23 -1.74 2.65 2.26
N SER A 24 -2.59 1.98 1.49
CA SER A 24 -2.26 1.54 0.14
C SER A 24 -2.06 2.70 -0.85
N ALA A 25 -2.80 3.81 -0.68
CA ALA A 25 -2.64 4.99 -1.53
C ALA A 25 -1.26 5.66 -1.40
N PHE A 26 -0.64 5.59 -0.21
CA PHE A 26 0.70 6.14 0.01
C PHE A 26 1.78 5.49 -0.86
N ILE A 27 1.60 4.24 -1.29
CA ILE A 27 2.56 3.53 -2.16
C ILE A 27 2.67 4.19 -3.53
N TYR A 28 1.61 4.84 -3.98
CA TYR A 28 1.59 5.57 -5.24
C TYR A 28 2.09 7.01 -5.08
N ALA A 29 1.75 7.64 -3.94
CA ALA A 29 1.98 9.07 -3.74
C ALA A 29 3.38 9.44 -3.21
N TRP A 30 4.09 8.51 -2.55
CA TRP A 30 5.34 8.86 -1.85
C TRP A 30 6.49 9.28 -2.77
N VAL A 31 6.51 8.81 -4.02
CA VAL A 31 7.56 9.13 -5.00
C VAL A 31 7.40 10.57 -5.52
N THR A 32 6.16 11.06 -5.62
CA THR A 32 5.85 12.39 -6.20
C THR A 32 6.66 13.55 -5.59
N PRO A 33 6.74 13.73 -4.25
CA PRO A 33 7.49 14.85 -3.66
C PRO A 33 9.02 14.69 -3.77
N ILE A 34 9.53 13.46 -3.87
CA ILE A 34 10.98 13.21 -3.95
C ILE A 34 11.49 13.14 -5.40
N LEU A 35 10.59 13.02 -6.37
CA LEU A 35 10.90 12.87 -7.78
C LEU A 35 11.87 13.95 -8.33
N PRO A 36 11.68 15.26 -8.06
CA PRO A 36 12.62 16.28 -8.52
C PRO A 36 14.04 16.08 -7.96
N ARG A 37 14.14 15.52 -6.75
CA ARG A 37 15.42 15.24 -6.09
C ARG A 37 16.06 13.94 -6.60
N LEU A 38 15.27 12.96 -7.04
CA LEU A 38 15.79 11.72 -7.66
C LEU A 38 16.37 11.97 -9.06
N LEU A 39 15.78 12.90 -9.82
CA LEU A 39 16.25 13.29 -11.15
C LEU A 39 17.42 14.29 -11.11
N ALA A 40 17.71 14.86 -9.94
CA ALA A 40 18.78 15.83 -9.79
C ALA A 40 20.15 15.12 -9.85
N PRO A 41 21.16 15.72 -10.52
CA PRO A 41 22.49 15.11 -10.65
C PRO A 41 23.27 15.02 -9.33
N ASP A 42 22.86 15.76 -8.30
CA ASP A 42 23.39 15.73 -6.93
C ASP A 42 22.58 14.82 -5.99
N SER A 43 21.68 14.00 -6.54
CA SER A 43 20.89 13.05 -5.75
C SER A 43 21.75 12.01 -5.05
N GLU A 44 21.26 11.50 -3.92
CA GLU A 44 21.85 10.33 -3.27
C GLU A 44 21.72 9.06 -4.12
N ILE A 45 20.68 8.99 -4.95
CA ILE A 45 20.39 7.90 -5.88
C ILE A 45 19.94 8.54 -7.20
N PRO A 46 20.88 8.97 -8.06
CA PRO A 46 20.53 9.61 -9.32
C PRO A 46 19.86 8.59 -10.24
N MET A 47 18.64 8.90 -10.66
CA MET A 47 17.86 8.06 -11.56
C MET A 47 17.52 8.82 -12.84
N ASP A 48 17.50 8.12 -13.97
CA ASP A 48 16.99 8.66 -15.22
C ASP A 48 15.44 8.60 -15.27
N SER A 49 14.85 9.41 -16.16
CA SER A 49 13.40 9.47 -16.37
C SER A 49 12.81 8.10 -16.73
N GLU A 50 13.54 7.27 -17.47
CA GLU A 50 13.09 5.91 -17.79
C GLU A 50 13.07 5.02 -16.54
N GLN A 51 14.08 5.10 -15.69
CA GLN A 51 14.18 4.28 -14.47
C GLN A 51 13.08 4.62 -13.47
N VAL A 52 12.79 5.91 -13.30
CA VAL A 52 11.64 6.37 -12.49
C VAL A 52 10.34 5.83 -13.07
N SER A 53 10.15 5.90 -14.38
CA SER A 53 8.92 5.44 -15.03
C SER A 53 8.68 3.94 -14.78
N TRP A 54 9.74 3.14 -14.87
CA TRP A 54 9.69 1.72 -14.51
C TRP A 54 9.38 1.50 -13.02
N MET A 55 9.99 2.29 -12.13
CA MET A 55 9.69 2.21 -10.69
C MET A 55 8.21 2.49 -10.39
N LEU A 56 7.61 3.47 -11.06
CA LEU A 56 6.22 3.87 -10.86
C LEU A 56 5.20 2.83 -11.37
N ILE A 57 5.51 2.07 -12.43
CA ILE A 57 4.60 1.07 -13.00
C ILE A 57 4.69 -0.30 -12.31
N MET A 58 5.78 -0.60 -11.59
CA MET A 58 5.95 -1.90 -10.90
C MET A 58 4.81 -2.25 -9.93
N PRO A 59 4.29 -1.32 -9.09
CA PRO A 59 3.11 -1.58 -8.28
C PRO A 59 1.87 -1.96 -9.10
N GLU A 60 1.68 -1.37 -10.29
CA GLU A 60 0.55 -1.69 -11.18
C GLU A 60 0.67 -3.08 -11.80
N PHE A 61 1.88 -3.50 -12.17
CA PHE A 61 2.12 -4.89 -12.57
C PHE A 61 1.81 -5.87 -11.44
N GLY A 62 2.19 -5.52 -10.21
CA GLY A 62 1.83 -6.29 -9.02
C GLY A 62 0.30 -6.37 -8.84
N ASN A 63 -0.41 -5.26 -9.03
CA ASN A 63 -1.87 -5.22 -8.95
C ASN A 63 -2.51 -6.13 -10.01
N LEU A 64 -2.04 -6.06 -11.26
CA LEU A 64 -2.54 -6.90 -12.36
C LEU A 64 -2.41 -8.40 -12.05
N ILE A 65 -1.25 -8.82 -11.53
CA ILE A 65 -0.98 -10.22 -11.19
C ILE A 65 -1.74 -10.64 -9.94
N SER A 66 -1.83 -9.76 -8.94
CA SER A 66 -2.42 -10.06 -7.63
C SER A 66 -3.94 -9.99 -7.59
N ALA A 67 -4.59 -9.31 -8.54
CA ALA A 67 -6.05 -9.13 -8.55
C ALA A 67 -6.83 -10.45 -8.55
N LEU A 68 -6.43 -11.43 -9.39
CA LEU A 68 -7.11 -12.73 -9.47
C LEU A 68 -6.88 -13.60 -8.22
N PRO A 69 -5.62 -13.83 -7.76
CA PRO A 69 -5.38 -14.57 -6.53
C PRO A 69 -6.00 -13.91 -5.30
N ALA A 70 -5.96 -12.58 -5.19
CA ALA A 70 -6.48 -11.87 -4.03
C ALA A 70 -7.98 -12.09 -3.83
N GLY A 71 -8.76 -12.15 -4.92
CA GLY A 71 -10.19 -12.48 -4.86
C GLY A 71 -10.44 -13.89 -4.32
N ILE A 72 -9.75 -14.89 -4.88
CA ILE A 72 -9.88 -16.29 -4.45
C ILE A 72 -9.43 -16.45 -2.99
N LEU A 73 -8.33 -15.83 -2.60
CA LEU A 73 -7.81 -15.89 -1.23
C LEU A 73 -8.75 -15.20 -0.23
N ALA A 74 -9.38 -14.09 -0.62
CA ALA A 74 -10.33 -13.37 0.23
C ALA A 74 -11.58 -14.20 0.52
N ASP A 75 -12.03 -15.01 -0.44
CA ASP A 75 -13.17 -15.90 -0.28
C ASP A 75 -12.82 -17.14 0.55
N HIS A 76 -11.58 -17.65 0.47
CA HIS A 76 -11.13 -18.82 1.24
C HIS A 76 -10.67 -18.51 2.68
N ILE A 77 -9.85 -17.48 2.87
CA ILE A 77 -9.20 -17.14 4.16
C ILE A 77 -10.05 -16.14 4.98
N GLY A 78 -11.00 -15.49 4.31
CA GLY A 78 -11.87 -14.47 4.90
C GLY A 78 -11.27 -13.06 4.84
N ARG A 79 -12.14 -12.09 4.56
CA ARG A 79 -11.77 -10.68 4.30
C ARG A 79 -11.03 -10.01 5.47
N LYS A 80 -11.40 -10.31 6.72
CA LYS A 80 -10.77 -9.73 7.92
C LYS A 80 -9.29 -10.12 8.02
N THR A 81 -8.97 -11.38 7.77
CA THR A 81 -7.61 -11.91 7.86
C THR A 81 -6.71 -11.30 6.78
N MET A 82 -7.24 -11.14 5.55
CA MET A 82 -6.52 -10.47 4.45
C MET A 82 -6.16 -9.03 4.79
N ILE A 83 -7.09 -8.27 5.39
CA ILE A 83 -6.84 -6.88 5.82
C ILE A 83 -5.80 -6.83 6.95
N LEU A 84 -5.81 -7.80 7.87
CA LEU A 84 -4.83 -7.83 8.96
C LEU A 84 -3.42 -8.23 8.50
N ILE A 85 -3.31 -9.10 7.49
CA ILE A 85 -2.04 -9.55 6.92
C ILE A 85 -1.40 -8.47 6.02
N SER A 86 -2.20 -7.60 5.39
CA SER A 86 -1.64 -6.54 4.54
C SER A 86 -0.80 -5.53 5.34
N ALA A 87 -1.18 -5.24 6.58
CA ALA A 87 -0.46 -4.30 7.45
C ALA A 87 1.03 -4.68 7.68
N PRO A 88 1.38 -5.90 8.17
CA PRO A 88 2.78 -6.28 8.32
C PRO A 88 3.54 -6.34 7.01
N ILE A 89 2.90 -6.75 5.90
CA ILE A 89 3.54 -6.76 4.57
C ILE A 89 3.93 -5.33 4.16
N PHE A 90 3.03 -4.36 4.33
CA PHE A 90 3.34 -2.96 4.03
C PHE A 90 4.44 -2.42 4.93
N LEU A 91 4.44 -2.75 6.23
CA LEU A 91 5.51 -2.34 7.15
C LEU A 91 6.88 -2.87 6.71
N ILE A 92 6.96 -4.14 6.30
CA ILE A 92 8.21 -4.71 5.79
C ILE A 92 8.68 -3.97 4.55
N GLY A 93 7.77 -3.64 3.62
CA GLY A 93 8.09 -2.85 2.42
C GLY A 93 8.66 -1.46 2.76
N TRP A 94 8.04 -0.75 3.69
CA TRP A 94 8.53 0.56 4.15
C TRP A 94 9.89 0.47 4.85
N ILE A 95 10.09 -0.54 5.70
CA ILE A 95 11.39 -0.80 6.34
C ILE A 95 12.45 -1.07 5.26
N PHE A 96 12.13 -1.85 4.23
CA PHE A 96 13.05 -2.11 3.15
C PHE A 96 13.47 -0.81 2.45
N ILE A 97 12.53 0.05 2.07
CA ILE A 97 12.82 1.35 1.44
C ILE A 97 13.68 2.26 2.34
N LEU A 98 13.46 2.25 3.65
CA LEU A 98 14.20 3.11 4.58
C LEU A 98 15.64 2.64 4.84
N TYR A 99 15.88 1.33 4.86
CA TYR A 99 17.18 0.77 5.22
C TYR A 99 18.03 0.35 4.01
N PHE A 100 17.40 -0.04 2.90
CA PHE A 100 18.09 -0.25 1.63
C PHE A 100 18.12 1.07 0.86
N LYS A 101 19.19 1.83 1.10
CA LYS A 101 19.59 3.00 0.31
C LYS A 101 20.36 2.56 -0.94
#